data_AF-A0A969WJM3-F1
#
_entry.id   AF-A0A969WJM3-F1
#
_cell.length_a   1.000
_cell.length_b   1.000
_cell.length_c   1.000
_cell.angle_alpha   90.00
_cell.angle_beta   90.00
_cell.angle_gamma   90.00
#
_symmetry.space_group_name_H-M   'P 1'
#
loop_
_entity.id
_entity.type
_entity.pdbx_description
1 polymer ?
#
loop_
_entity_poly.entity_id
_entity_poly.type
_entity_poly.pdbx_seq_one_letter_code
_entity_poly.pdbx_strand_id
1 'polypeptide(L)' 'MKETTETTHCLNCGRSETEIPLVALRFNGRQTWICSLCLPVLIHKPQQLVGKLESLAATNAPNRSSNEN' A
#
# COMPACT_ATOMS: atom_id res chain seq x y z
N MET A 1 7.57 9.44 -26.11
CA MET A 1 7.85 8.76 -24.82
C MET A 1 6.50 8.40 -24.20
N LYS A 2 6.25 7.12 -23.86
CA LYS A 2 5.05 6.75 -23.08
C LYS A 2 5.46 6.79 -21.62
N GLU A 3 5.07 7.84 -20.93
CA GLU A 3 5.24 7.95 -19.48
C GLU A 3 4.05 7.23 -18.85
N THR A 4 4.27 5.99 -18.41
CA THR A 4 3.28 5.22 -17.67
C THR A 4 3.35 5.69 -16.21
N THR A 5 2.50 6.64 -15.84
CA THR A 5 2.33 7.04 -14.44
C THR A 5 1.58 5.94 -13.69
N GLU A 6 2.31 5.15 -12.91
CA GLU A 6 1.72 4.17 -11.98
C GLU A 6 0.87 4.92 -10.95
N THR A 7 -0.45 4.78 -11.08
CA THR A 7 -1.42 5.46 -10.21
C THR A 7 -1.44 4.79 -8.85
N THR A 8 -1.24 5.55 -7.77
CA THR A 8 -1.28 5.01 -6.41
C THR A 8 -2.70 4.95 -5.85
N HIS A 9 -2.94 4.01 -4.93
CA HIS A 9 -4.28 3.71 -4.40
C HIS A 9 -4.26 3.56 -2.88
N CYS A 10 -5.36 3.96 -2.25
CA CYS A 10 -5.57 3.79 -0.82
C CYS A 10 -5.59 2.31 -0.43
N LEU A 11 -4.73 1.92 0.52
CA LEU A 11 -4.64 0.54 1.04
C LEU A 11 -5.97 0.02 1.59
N ASN A 12 -6.86 0.92 2.07
CA ASN A 12 -8.09 0.53 2.72
C ASN A 12 -9.26 0.40 1.74
N CYS A 13 -9.51 1.44 0.93
CA CYS A 13 -10.70 1.51 0.08
C CYS A 13 -10.41 1.39 -1.42
N GLY A 14 -9.14 1.36 -1.84
CA GLY A 14 -8.75 1.22 -3.23
C GLY A 14 -8.97 2.44 -4.12
N ARG A 15 -9.46 3.59 -3.60
CA ARG A 15 -9.55 4.82 -4.40
C ARG A 15 -8.16 5.33 -4.78
N SER A 16 -8.05 5.82 -6.00
CA SER A 16 -6.82 6.35 -6.57
C SER A 16 -6.53 7.78 -6.12
N GLU A 17 -5.28 8.21 -6.32
CA GLU A 17 -4.86 9.62 -6.14
C GLU A 17 -5.59 10.61 -7.07
N THR A 18 -6.22 10.12 -8.15
CA THR A 18 -7.02 10.97 -9.05
C THR A 18 -8.44 11.22 -8.54
N GLU A 19 -8.93 10.36 -7.64
CA GLU A 19 -10.27 10.46 -7.05
C GLU A 19 -10.26 11.18 -5.69
N ILE A 20 -9.17 11.06 -4.92
CA ILE A 20 -9.09 11.56 -3.55
C ILE A 20 -7.63 11.80 -3.10
N PRO A 21 -7.34 12.82 -2.27
CA PRO A 21 -6.00 13.01 -1.72
C PRO A 21 -5.54 11.79 -0.93
N LEU A 22 -4.34 11.32 -1.26
CA LEU A 22 -3.63 10.25 -0.54
C LEU A 22 -2.52 10.82 0.34
N VAL A 23 -2.32 10.19 1.48
CA VAL A 23 -1.24 10.44 2.43
C VAL A 23 -0.28 9.27 2.37
N ALA A 24 1.00 9.55 2.20
CA ALA A 24 2.05 8.54 2.22
C ALA A 24 2.25 8.02 3.66
N LEU A 25 2.30 6.70 3.81
CA LEU A 25 2.62 6.01 5.05
C LEU A 25 3.89 5.21 4.88
N ARG A 26 4.71 5.14 5.94
CA ARG A 26 5.80 4.17 6.04
C ARG A 26 5.51 3.18 7.16
N PHE A 27 5.51 1.90 6.85
CA PHE A 27 5.30 0.82 7.81
C PHE A 27 6.24 -0.35 7.49
N ASN A 28 6.98 -0.84 8.49
CA ASN A 28 7.95 -1.93 8.34
C ASN A 28 8.92 -1.72 7.15
N GLY A 29 9.45 -0.50 7.02
CA GLY A 29 10.36 -0.11 5.93
C GLY A 29 9.71 0.12 4.56
N ARG A 30 8.41 -0.17 4.39
CA ARG A 30 7.68 -0.08 3.11
C ARG A 30 6.84 1.18 3.04
N GLN A 31 6.72 1.74 1.84
CA GLN A 31 5.80 2.84 1.55
C GLN A 31 4.44 2.29 1.13
N THR A 32 3.38 2.89 1.62
CA THR A 32 1.99 2.65 1.21
C THR A 32 1.19 3.96 1.29
N TRP A 33 -0.09 3.92 0.93
CA TRP A 33 -0.93 5.11 0.82
C TRP A 33 -2.27 4.90 1.52
N ILE A 34 -2.77 5.95 2.17
CA ILE A 34 -4.13 5.97 2.74
C ILE A 34 -4.82 7.27 2.33
N CYS A 35 -6.09 7.21 1.95
CA CYS A 35 -6.82 8.43 1.59
C CYS A 35 -7.28 9.21 2.83
N SER A 36 -7.54 10.51 2.64
CA SER A 36 -8.03 11.42 3.68
C SER A 36 -9.29 10.91 4.41
N LEU A 37 -10.19 10.21 3.70
CA LEU A 37 -11.39 9.61 4.31
C LEU A 37 -11.13 8.33 5.11
N CYS A 38 -10.07 7.59 4.79
CA CYS A 38 -9.69 6.38 5.53
C CYS A 38 -8.70 6.65 6.67
N LEU A 39 -8.08 7.83 6.69
CA LEU A 39 -7.18 8.24 7.77
C LEU A 39 -7.79 8.12 9.18
N PRO A 40 -9.08 8.45 9.42
CA PRO A 40 -9.71 8.23 10.73
C PRO A 40 -9.74 6.77 11.17
N VAL A 41 -9.86 5.81 10.24
CA VAL A 41 -9.80 4.37 10.55
C VAL A 41 -8.41 4.00 11.05
N LEU A 42 -7.35 4.53 10.42
CA LEU A 42 -5.97 4.32 10.89
C LEU A 42 -5.76 4.84 12.32
N ILE A 43 -6.36 5.99 12.67
CA ILE A 43 -6.18 6.63 13.98
C ILE A 43 -7.04 5.96 15.07
N HIS A 44 -8.30 5.65 14.79
CA HIS A 44 -9.27 5.21 15.80
C HIS A 44 -9.50 3.69 15.82
N LYS A 45 -9.25 2.98 14.72
CA LYS A 45 -9.54 1.54 14.56
C LYS A 45 -8.43 0.82 13.76
N PRO A 46 -7.14 0.95 14.13
CA PRO A 46 -6.02 0.40 13.35
C PRO A 46 -6.09 -1.13 13.17
N GLN A 47 -6.77 -1.85 14.06
CA GLN A 47 -6.96 -3.30 13.98
C GLN A 47 -7.67 -3.74 12.70
N GLN A 48 -8.50 -2.86 12.11
CA GLN A 48 -9.19 -3.12 10.84
C GLN A 48 -8.26 -3.13 9.62
N LEU A 49 -7.00 -2.70 9.78
CA LEU A 49 -6.02 -2.57 8.69
C LEU A 49 -4.90 -3.62 8.74
N VAL A 50 -4.81 -4.45 9.79
CA VAL A 50 -3.69 -5.39 10.01
C VAL A 50 -3.47 -6.31 8.81
N GLY A 51 -4.50 -7.04 8.35
CA GLY A 51 -4.38 -7.94 7.20
C GLY A 51 -4.08 -7.23 5.87
N LYS A 52 -4.46 -5.96 5.73
CA LYS A 52 -4.17 -5.15 4.54
C LYS A 52 -2.70 -4.74 4.51
N LEU A 53 -2.13 -4.40 5.67
CA LEU A 53 -0.71 -4.07 5.82
C LEU A 53 0.19 -5.31 5.65
N GLU A 54 -0.26 -6.49 6.11
CA GLU A 54 0.46 -7.75 5.89
C GLU A 54 0.50 -8.15 4.41
N SER A 55 -0.60 -7.94 3.66
CA SER A 55 -0.62 -8.20 2.22
C SER A 55 0.49 -7.42 1.50
N LEU A 56 0.72 -6.15 1.88
CA LEU A 56 1.79 -5.32 1.34
C LEU A 56 3.18 -5.81 1.72
N ALA A 57 3.32 -6.56 2.81
CA ALA A 57 4.58 -7.20 3.20
C ALA A 57 4.87 -8.46 2.36
N ALA A 58 3.84 -9.21 1.97
CA ALA A 58 3.99 -10.47 1.24
C ALA A 58 4.26 -10.31 -0.26
N THR A 59 3.76 -9.25 -0.93
CA THR A 59 3.78 -9.14 -2.41
C THR A 59 5.17 -8.92 -3.03
N ASN A 60 6.23 -8.77 -2.24
CA ASN A 60 7.60 -8.57 -2.75
C ASN A 60 8.61 -9.51 -2.04
N ALA A 61 8.28 -10.80 -1.89
CA ALA A 61 9.34 -11.79 -1.69
C ALA A 61 10.21 -11.78 -2.97
N PRO A 62 11.53 -11.54 -2.88
CA PRO A 62 12.39 -11.63 -4.05
C PRO A 62 12.27 -13.06 -4.59
N ASN A 63 12.04 -13.18 -5.90
CA ASN A 63 12.22 -14.42 -6.63
C ASN A 63 13.66 -14.91 -6.36
N ARG A 64 13.86 -15.73 -5.34
CA ARG A 64 15.02 -16.61 -5.24
C ARG A 64 14.74 -17.74 -6.20
N SER A 65 15.13 -17.54 -7.46
CA SER A 65 15.46 -18.67 -8.32
C SER A 65 16.60 -19.40 -7.64
N SER A 66 16.28 -20.48 -6.94
CA SER A 66 17.23 -21.49 -6.53
C SER A 66 17.92 -22.00 -7.78
N ASN A 67 19.14 -21.53 -8.04
CA ASN A 67 20.05 -22.22 -8.93
C ASN A 67 20.69 -23.34 -8.11
N GLU A 68 20.07 -24.51 -8.14
CA GLU A 68 20.67 -25.76 -7.66
C GLU A 68 21.60 -26.30 -8.76
N ASN A 69 22.85 -26.53 -8.37
CA ASN A 69 24.00 -27.14 -9.05
C ASN A 69 23.78 -27.83 -10.41
#